data_AF-G0J5X5-F1
#
_entry.id   AF-G0J5X5-F1
#
_cell.length_a   1.000
_cell.length_b   1.000
_cell.length_c   1.000
_cell.angle_alpha   90.00
_cell.angle_beta   90.00
_cell.angle_gamma   90.00
#
_symmetry.space_group_name_H-M   'P 1'
#
loop_
_entity.id
_entity.type
_entity.pdbx_description
1 polymer ?
#
loop_
_entity_poly.entity_id
_entity_poly.type
_entity_poly.pdbx_seq_one_letter_code
_entity_poly.pdbx_strand_id
1 'polypeptide(L)'
;MNKYFKSLAAVLLLLIGSVQSSLAQCAMCRATVENNVSNGDTTVGAALNIGILYLFVAPYVLLMVLGYFWYKNAKRKKGISF
;
A
#
# COMPACT_ATOMS: atom_id res chain seq x y z
N MET A 1 -35.86 18.97 1.37
CA MET A 1 -34.59 18.20 1.43
C MET A 1 -34.67 17.05 0.43
N ASN A 2 -34.11 17.24 -0.77
CA ASN A 2 -34.23 16.30 -1.88
C ASN A 2 -33.73 14.91 -1.46
N LYS A 3 -34.41 13.86 -1.94
CA LYS A 3 -34.08 12.45 -1.64
C LYS A 3 -32.59 12.15 -1.87
N TYR A 4 -32.01 12.75 -2.91
CA TYR A 4 -30.59 12.70 -3.23
C TYR A 4 -29.70 13.35 -2.17
N PHE A 5 -30.10 14.48 -1.59
CA PHE A 5 -29.35 15.15 -0.53
C PHE A 5 -29.27 14.31 0.74
N LYS A 6 -30.38 13.64 1.12
CA LYS A 6 -30.38 12.71 2.25
C LYS A 6 -29.49 11.49 1.98
N SER A 7 -29.53 10.96 0.76
CA SER A 7 -28.69 9.82 0.38
C SER A 7 -27.20 10.20 0.32
N LEU A 8 -26.87 11.38 -0.19
CA LEU A 8 -25.49 11.88 -0.26
C LEU A 8 -24.94 12.14 1.14
N ALA A 9 -25.74 12.74 2.02
CA ALA A 9 -25.39 12.97 3.42
C ALA A 9 -25.17 11.65 4.17
N ALA A 10 -26.00 10.63 3.92
CA ALA A 10 -25.84 9.31 4.54
C ALA A 10 -24.55 8.59 4.08
N VAL A 11 -24.21 8.68 2.78
CA VAL A 11 -22.96 8.12 2.25
C VAL A 11 -21.75 8.84 2.83
N LEU A 12 -21.79 10.17 2.92
CA LEU A 12 -20.71 10.96 3.53
C LEU A 12 -20.53 10.64 5.01
N LEU A 13 -21.62 10.45 5.75
CA LEU A 13 -21.58 10.07 7.16
C LEU A 13 -20.99 8.66 7.37
N LEU A 14 -21.30 7.71 6.47
CA LEU A 14 -20.73 6.37 6.47
C LEU A 14 -19.23 6.36 6.17
N LEU A 15 -18.76 7.20 5.25
CA LEU A 15 -17.34 7.34 4.91
C LEU A 15 -16.53 7.99 6.03
N ILE A 16 -17.12 8.93 6.77
CA ILE A 16 -16.47 9.54 7.94
C ILE A 16 -16.55 8.60 9.15
N GLY A 17 -17.54 7.72 9.24
CA GLY A 17 -17.62 6.69 10.29
C GLY A 17 -16.67 5.51 10.11
N SER A 18 -16.09 5.32 8.91
CA SER A 18 -15.19 4.21 8.60
C SER A 18 -13.70 4.53 8.81
N VAL A 19 -13.34 5.72 9.29
CA VAL A 19 -11.96 6.00 9.75
C VAL A 19 -11.72 5.29 11.08
N GLN A 20 -11.39 4.00 11.00
CA GLN A 20 -10.79 3.28 12.11
C GLN A 20 -9.33 3.70 12.25
N SER A 21 -8.96 4.12 13.47
CA SER A 21 -7.56 4.30 13.88
C SER A 21 -6.73 3.10 13.45
N SER A 22 -5.61 3.37 12.79
CA SER A 22 -4.78 2.41 12.04
C SER A 22 -4.12 1.32 12.90
N LEU A 23 -4.91 0.40 13.46
CA LEU A 23 -4.43 -0.86 14.01
C LEU A 23 -4.56 -1.92 12.91
N ALA A 24 -3.47 -2.05 12.13
CA ALA A 24 -3.17 -3.06 11.11
C ALA A 24 -4.39 -3.79 10.50
N GLN A 25 -4.84 -3.33 9.33
CA GLN A 25 -5.97 -3.88 8.55
C GLN A 25 -5.67 -5.23 7.87
N CYS A 26 -4.75 -6.04 8.38
CA CYS A 26 -4.50 -7.38 7.86
C CYS A 26 -4.35 -8.36 9.02
N ALA A 27 -5.23 -9.38 9.07
CA ALA A 27 -5.22 -10.43 10.10
C ALA A 27 -3.85 -11.11 10.25
N MET A 28 -3.05 -11.17 9.17
CA MET A 28 -1.69 -11.71 9.16
C MET A 28 -0.68 -10.83 9.92
N CYS A 29 -0.81 -9.51 9.82
CA CYS A 29 0.08 -8.57 10.52
C CYS A 29 -0.19 -8.59 12.03
N ARG A 30 -1.47 -8.72 12.42
CA ARG A 30 -1.88 -8.81 13.82
C ARG A 30 -1.42 -10.11 14.49
N ALA A 31 -1.64 -11.26 13.85
CA ALA A 31 -1.24 -12.57 14.39
C ALA A 31 0.28 -12.69 14.62
N THR A 32 1.09 -12.08 13.76
CA THR A 32 2.56 -12.07 13.91
C THR A 32 3.00 -11.18 15.08
N VAL A 33 2.42 -9.99 15.22
CA VAL A 33 2.77 -9.06 16.31
C VAL A 33 2.32 -9.60 17.66
N GLU A 34 1.12 -10.17 17.76
CA GLU A 34 0.62 -10.77 19.01
C GLU A 34 1.49 -11.95 19.48
N ASN A 35 1.97 -12.79 18.56
CA ASN A 35 2.89 -13.88 18.89
C ASN A 35 4.28 -13.40 19.36
N ASN A 36 4.83 -12.37 18.72
CA ASN A 36 6.15 -11.84 19.11
C ASN A 36 6.12 -11.04 20.42
N VAL A 37 5.06 -10.26 20.64
CA VAL A 37 4.85 -9.53 21.91
C VAL A 37 4.58 -10.50 23.06
N SER A 38 3.84 -11.59 22.84
CA SER A 38 3.61 -12.63 23.85
C SER A 38 4.90 -13.34 24.28
N ASN A 39 5.93 -13.34 23.42
CA ASN A 39 7.26 -13.86 23.70
C ASN A 39 8.24 -12.80 24.27
N GLY A 40 7.78 -11.56 24.49
CA GLY A 40 8.57 -10.49 25.13
C GLY A 40 9.31 -9.55 24.17
N ASP A 41 9.20 -9.72 22.85
CA ASP A 41 9.91 -8.92 21.85
C ASP A 41 9.03 -7.80 21.27
N THR A 42 9.25 -6.57 21.74
CA THR A 42 8.49 -5.36 21.34
C THR A 42 9.05 -4.67 20.08
N THR A 43 10.24 -5.06 19.63
CA THR A 43 10.95 -4.50 18.45
C THR A 43 10.28 -4.80 17.12
N VAL A 44 9.40 -5.81 17.09
CA VAL A 44 8.72 -6.31 15.88
C VAL A 44 7.71 -5.29 15.31
N GLY A 45 7.16 -4.41 16.14
CA GLY A 45 6.27 -3.33 15.69
C GLY A 45 6.97 -2.29 14.79
N ALA A 46 8.24 -1.99 15.04
CA ALA A 46 9.03 -1.04 14.24
C ALA A 46 9.46 -1.62 12.89
N ALA A 47 9.75 -2.93 12.84
CA ALA A 47 10.13 -3.65 11.63
C ALA A 47 8.99 -3.72 10.58
N LEU A 48 7.74 -3.61 11.01
CA LEU A 48 6.56 -3.73 10.15
C LEU A 48 6.37 -2.54 9.20
N ASN A 49 6.70 -1.32 9.63
CA ASN A 49 6.63 -0.12 8.79
C ASN A 49 7.65 -0.21 7.62
N ILE A 50 8.85 -0.71 7.91
CA ILE A 50 9.88 -0.97 6.88
C ILE A 50 9.40 -2.04 5.88
N GLY A 51 8.74 -3.10 6.35
CA GLY A 51 8.20 -4.14 5.47
C GLY A 51 7.15 -3.62 4.48
N ILE A 52 6.23 -2.75 4.93
CA ILE A 52 5.21 -2.14 4.08
C ILE A 52 5.85 -1.21 3.05
N LEU A 53 6.80 -0.36 3.47
CA LEU A 53 7.54 0.50 2.55
C LEU A 53 8.33 -0.30 1.51
N TYR A 54 8.96 -1.42 1.92
CA TYR A 54 9.70 -2.29 1.01
C TYR A 54 8.79 -2.91 -0.06
N LEU A 55 7.65 -3.48 0.34
CA LEU A 55 6.66 -4.06 -0.57
C LEU A 55 6.03 -3.02 -1.50
N PHE A 56 5.84 -1.79 -1.02
CA PHE A 56 5.31 -0.69 -1.84
C PHE A 56 6.33 -0.19 -2.87
N VAL A 57 7.60 -0.03 -2.49
CA VAL A 57 8.64 0.52 -3.37
C VAL A 57 9.14 -0.50 -4.41
N ALA A 58 9.19 -1.79 -4.05
CA ALA A 58 9.67 -2.87 -4.91
C ALA A 58 9.06 -2.89 -6.34
N PRO A 59 7.73 -2.83 -6.54
CA PRO A 59 7.16 -2.86 -7.89
C PRO A 59 7.56 -1.65 -8.73
N TYR A 60 7.70 -0.46 -8.14
CA TYR A 60 8.11 0.73 -8.88
C TYR A 60 9.57 0.66 -9.32
N VAL A 61 10.46 0.18 -8.45
CA VAL A 61 11.87 -0.01 -8.78
C VAL A 61 12.02 -1.08 -9.86
N LEU A 62 11.29 -2.19 -9.76
CA LEU A 62 11.32 -3.26 -10.75
C LEU A 62 10.87 -2.76 -12.13
N LEU A 63 9.76 -2.02 -12.20
CA LEU A 63 9.28 -1.43 -13.45
C LEU A 63 10.26 -0.41 -14.04
N MET A 64 10.87 0.44 -13.19
CA MET A 64 11.88 1.40 -13.64
C MET A 64 13.09 0.69 -14.27
N VAL A 65 13.60 -0.36 -13.64
CA VAL A 65 14.74 -1.13 -14.14
C VAL A 65 14.41 -1.80 -15.46
N LEU A 66 13.26 -2.49 -15.55
CA LEU A 66 12.82 -3.13 -16.78
C LEU A 66 12.62 -2.12 -17.92
N GLY A 67 11.97 -0.98 -17.62
CA GLY A 67 11.74 0.10 -18.56
C GLY A 67 13.05 0.71 -19.09
N TYR A 68 14.03 0.92 -18.21
CA TYR A 68 15.35 1.44 -18.60
C TYR A 68 16.09 0.49 -19.55
N PHE A 69 16.12 -0.81 -19.23
CA PHE A 69 16.76 -1.80 -20.10
C PHE A 69 16.04 -1.95 -21.44
N TRP A 70 14.71 -1.93 -21.43
CA TRP A 70 13.91 -1.95 -22.65
C TRP A 70 14.19 -0.73 -23.53
N TYR A 71 14.17 0.49 -22.97
CA TYR A 71 14.46 1.72 -23.69
C TYR A 71 15.87 1.72 -24.29
N LYS A 72 16.88 1.31 -23.51
CA LYS A 72 18.26 1.20 -23.98
C LYS A 72 18.38 0.23 -25.16
N ASN A 73 17.73 -0.93 -25.08
CA ASN A 73 17.74 -1.91 -26.15
C ASN A 73 16.96 -1.44 -27.38
N ALA A 74 15.83 -0.78 -27.20
CA ALA A 74 15.05 -0.19 -28.28
C ALA A 74 15.81 0.90 -29.05
N LYS A 75 16.49 1.81 -28.34
CA LYS A 75 17.31 2.87 -28.94
C LYS A 75 18.48 2.29 -29.74
N ARG A 76 19.12 1.22 -29.26
CA ARG A 76 20.18 0.50 -29.99
C ARG A 76 19.67 -0.17 -31.27
N LYS A 77 18.41 -0.60 -31.31
CA LYS A 77 17.79 -1.23 -32.48
C LYS A 77 17.22 -0.25 -33.51
N LYS A 78 17.41 1.08 -33.34
CA LYS A 78 16.92 2.15 -34.25
C LYS A 78 15.40 2.10 -34.56
N GLY A 79 14.61 1.33 -33.81
CA GLY A 79 13.21 1.02 -34.15
C GLY A 79 12.15 1.81 -33.38
N ILE A 80 12.55 2.71 -32.47
CA ILE A 80 11.60 3.57 -31.74
C ILE A 80 12.00 5.02 -32.01
N SER A 81 11.44 5.57 -33.08
CA SER A 81 11.22 7.01 -33.21
C SER A 81 9.93 7.31 -32.46
N PHE A 82 10.02 8.11 -31.40
CA PHE A 82 8.88 8.91 -30.98
C PHE A 82 8.69 10.08 -31.95
#